data_AF-A0A1Z9PXB7-F1
#
_entry.id   AF-A0A1Z9PXB7-F1
#
_cell.length_a   1.000
_cell.length_b   1.000
_cell.length_c   1.000
_cell.angle_alpha   90.00
_cell.angle_beta   90.00
_cell.angle_gamma   90.00
#
_symmetry.space_group_name_H-M   'P 1'
#
loop_
_entity.id
_entity.type
_entity.pdbx_description
1 polymer ?
#
loop_
_entity_poly.entity_id
_entity_poly.type
_entity_poly.pdbx_seq_one_letter_code
_entity_poly.pdbx_strand_id
1 'polypeptide(L)'
;MAELIIIFREVLEASLIIGILYTYLKKSKNESALRMLWSGVIGAIFLSIVISFVFQIIAGGFEGNSSKIFEGVVMIIASIVLTTMIIWMAQNKNISEDLKSKAKKSLSSGFKYGIFTLAFVAVFREGVEIILFLYAIAIKDGISFFPSLIGAILGLLAGYAIFVQGIKIPLKKFFNVTSVFLVFVAAGMLTYGVHELESGGVIPYYGGNIKVEESSITAIRSNGSSKSFNLNQEKKARKWASRIWDINPSKNEDGSYPLFHDKGAIGGLFKGFFGYNGDPSLIEFVTWIISIIGLNYLYKRIGKRKI
;
A
#
# COMPACT_ATOMS: atom_id res chain seq x y z
N MET A 1 8.69 0.60 8.52
CA MET A 1 7.79 1.47 9.33
C MET A 1 6.42 1.68 8.72
N ALA A 2 6.28 1.97 7.41
CA ALA A 2 4.96 2.05 6.76
C ALA A 2 4.13 0.75 6.93
N GLU A 3 4.81 -0.41 6.87
CA GLU A 3 4.21 -1.74 7.10
C GLU A 3 3.50 -1.87 8.45
N LEU A 4 4.01 -1.22 9.51
CA LEU A 4 3.43 -1.25 10.85
C LEU A 4 2.06 -0.57 10.84
N ILE A 5 1.96 0.63 10.27
CA ILE A 5 0.72 1.42 10.26
C ILE A 5 -0.33 0.74 9.40
N ILE A 6 0.07 0.20 8.24
CA ILE A 6 -0.84 -0.50 7.34
C ILE A 6 -1.37 -1.76 8.02
N ILE A 7 -0.50 -2.65 8.51
CA ILE A 7 -0.95 -3.89 9.16
C ILE A 7 -1.78 -3.59 10.40
N PHE A 8 -1.35 -2.63 11.23
CA PHE A 8 -2.13 -2.19 12.38
C PHE A 8 -3.55 -1.80 12.00
N ARG A 9 -3.71 -1.02 10.93
CA ARG A 9 -5.01 -0.61 10.41
C ARG A 9 -5.81 -1.80 9.91
N GLU A 10 -5.27 -2.61 9.01
CA GLU A 10 -6.02 -3.71 8.40
C GLU A 10 -6.48 -4.74 9.44
N VAL A 11 -5.60 -5.04 10.41
CA VAL A 11 -5.92 -5.94 11.52
C VAL A 11 -6.95 -5.31 12.47
N LEU A 12 -6.86 -4.00 12.74
CA LEU A 12 -7.87 -3.30 13.53
C LEU A 12 -9.23 -3.30 12.82
N GLU A 13 -9.28 -3.05 11.51
CA GLU A 13 -10.52 -3.05 10.72
C GLU A 13 -11.16 -4.44 10.69
N ALA A 14 -10.39 -5.49 10.41
CA ALA A 14 -10.86 -6.86 10.52
C ALA A 14 -11.41 -7.15 11.93
N SER A 15 -10.68 -6.75 12.97
CA SER A 15 -11.10 -6.92 14.37
C SER A 15 -12.39 -6.15 14.70
N LEU A 16 -12.57 -4.95 14.15
CA LEU A 16 -13.79 -4.15 14.29
C LEU A 16 -15.00 -4.82 13.65
N ILE A 17 -14.85 -5.33 12.43
CA ILE A 17 -15.93 -6.02 11.72
C ILE A 17 -16.34 -7.27 12.50
N ILE A 18 -15.37 -8.10 12.87
CA ILE A 18 -15.62 -9.33 13.62
C ILE A 18 -16.17 -9.04 15.02
N GLY A 19 -15.67 -8.01 15.71
CA GLY A 19 -16.17 -7.59 17.02
C GLY A 19 -17.62 -7.12 16.99
N ILE A 20 -18.03 -6.37 15.95
CA ILE A 20 -19.42 -5.95 15.74
C ILE A 20 -20.32 -7.18 15.53
N LEU A 21 -19.91 -8.09 14.65
CA LEU A 21 -20.68 -9.31 14.36
C LEU A 21 -20.76 -10.22 15.60
N TYR A 22 -19.65 -10.45 16.29
CA TYR A 22 -19.60 -11.23 17.53
C TYR A 22 -20.54 -10.66 18.59
N THR A 23 -20.46 -9.34 18.84
CA THR A 23 -21.30 -8.67 19.83
C THR A 23 -22.79 -8.76 19.48
N TYR A 24 -23.13 -8.65 18.20
CA TYR A 24 -24.50 -8.78 17.72
C TYR A 24 -25.03 -10.22 17.88
N LEU A 25 -24.26 -11.21 17.44
CA LEU A 25 -24.64 -12.63 17.51
C LEU A 25 -24.75 -13.13 18.95
N LYS A 26 -23.86 -12.68 19.83
CA LYS A 26 -23.91 -12.98 21.27
C LYS A 26 -25.18 -12.45 21.92
N LYS A 27 -25.63 -11.24 21.52
CA LYS A 27 -26.92 -10.69 21.97
C LYS A 27 -28.12 -11.49 21.45
N SER A 28 -28.02 -12.06 20.25
CA SER A 28 -29.06 -12.91 19.66
C SER A 28 -29.08 -14.35 20.20
N LYS A 29 -28.18 -14.71 21.14
CA LYS A 29 -28.05 -16.06 21.75
C LYS A 29 -27.97 -17.22 20.75
N ASN A 30 -27.44 -16.97 19.54
CA ASN A 30 -27.33 -17.99 18.49
C ASN A 30 -25.90 -18.55 18.40
N GLU A 31 -25.65 -19.62 19.16
CA GLU A 31 -24.35 -20.31 19.22
C GLU A 31 -23.94 -20.97 17.89
N SER A 32 -24.90 -21.33 17.03
CA SER A 32 -24.59 -21.87 15.69
C SER A 32 -24.01 -20.79 14.79
N ALA A 33 -24.60 -19.59 14.80
CA ALA A 33 -24.11 -18.45 14.04
C ALA A 33 -22.73 -17.97 14.54
N LEU A 34 -22.45 -18.06 15.84
CA LEU A 34 -21.11 -17.78 16.38
C LEU A 34 -20.06 -18.77 15.87
N ARG A 35 -20.39 -20.07 15.77
CA ARG A 35 -19.48 -21.05 15.16
C ARG A 35 -19.23 -20.74 13.68
N MET A 36 -20.27 -20.37 12.93
CA MET A 36 -20.15 -19.97 11.51
C MET A 36 -19.27 -18.72 11.33
N LEU A 37 -19.38 -17.74 12.23
CA LEU A 37 -18.52 -16.55 12.25
C LEU A 37 -17.04 -16.96 12.32
N TRP A 38 -16.66 -17.75 13.32
CA TRP A 38 -15.28 -18.18 13.52
C TRP A 38 -14.77 -19.10 12.42
N SER A 39 -15.61 -20.02 11.91
CA SER A 39 -15.25 -20.81 10.72
C SER A 39 -14.98 -19.93 9.50
N GLY A 40 -15.73 -18.84 9.31
CA GLY A 40 -15.50 -17.87 8.24
C GLY A 40 -14.17 -17.14 8.40
N VAL A 41 -13.85 -16.69 9.62
CA VAL A 41 -12.57 -16.04 9.94
C VAL A 41 -11.39 -16.98 9.68
N ILE A 42 -11.44 -18.21 10.22
CA ILE A 42 -10.36 -19.20 10.05
C ILE A 42 -10.20 -19.56 8.58
N GLY A 43 -11.30 -19.77 7.85
CA GLY A 43 -11.27 -20.06 6.42
C GLY A 43 -10.64 -18.92 5.61
N ALA A 44 -10.96 -17.66 5.95
CA ALA A 44 -10.39 -16.50 5.29
C ALA A 44 -8.89 -16.34 5.55
N ILE A 45 -8.45 -16.52 6.80
CA ILE A 45 -7.03 -16.48 7.16
C ILE A 45 -6.26 -17.58 6.42
N PHE A 46 -6.76 -18.81 6.46
CA PHE A 46 -6.15 -19.94 5.78
C PHE A 46 -6.01 -19.68 4.27
N LEU A 47 -7.09 -19.24 3.61
CA LEU A 47 -7.05 -18.94 2.19
C LEU A 47 -6.10 -17.77 1.87
N SER A 48 -6.05 -16.74 2.72
CA SER A 48 -5.12 -15.62 2.54
C SER A 48 -3.67 -16.08 2.62
N ILE A 49 -3.33 -16.99 3.55
CA ILE A 49 -1.99 -17.58 3.62
C ILE A 49 -1.66 -18.36 2.35
N VAL A 50 -2.59 -19.20 1.86
CA VAL A 50 -2.41 -19.95 0.62
C VAL A 50 -2.19 -18.99 -0.57
N ILE A 51 -3.01 -17.96 -0.70
CA ILE A 51 -2.85 -16.95 -1.76
C ILE A 51 -1.51 -16.24 -1.63
N SER A 52 -1.06 -15.89 -0.42
CA SER A 52 0.24 -15.25 -0.20
C SER A 52 1.38 -16.12 -0.71
N PHE A 53 1.36 -17.43 -0.44
CA PHE A 53 2.36 -18.37 -0.95
C PHE A 53 2.33 -18.48 -2.47
N VAL A 54 1.13 -18.66 -3.06
CA VAL A 54 0.95 -18.73 -4.51
C VAL A 54 1.44 -17.44 -5.17
N PHE A 55 1.10 -16.29 -4.59
CA PHE A 55 1.51 -14.98 -5.06
C PHE A 55 3.03 -14.82 -5.03
N GLN A 56 3.71 -15.27 -3.97
CA GLN A 56 5.16 -15.22 -3.87
C GLN A 56 5.86 -16.11 -4.90
N ILE A 57 5.32 -17.30 -5.19
CA ILE A 57 5.84 -18.18 -6.24
C ILE A 57 5.73 -17.50 -7.62
N ILE A 58 4.57 -16.89 -7.91
CA ILE A 58 4.35 -16.17 -9.16
C ILE A 58 5.32 -14.98 -9.27
N ALA A 59 5.41 -14.18 -8.21
CA ALA A 59 6.27 -13.00 -8.16
C ALA A 59 7.76 -13.35 -8.34
N GLY A 60 8.21 -14.44 -7.73
CA GLY A 60 9.60 -14.91 -7.84
C GLY A 60 9.95 -15.60 -9.15
N GLY A 61 8.96 -15.94 -9.99
CA GLY A 61 9.17 -16.63 -11.27
C GLY A 61 9.58 -15.73 -12.43
N PHE A 62 9.61 -14.40 -12.24
CA PHE A 62 10.00 -13.45 -13.28
C PHE A 62 11.44 -12.98 -13.10
N GLU A 63 12.20 -12.92 -14.20
CA GLU A 63 13.58 -12.42 -14.22
C GLU A 63 13.74 -11.21 -15.17
N GLY A 64 14.75 -10.39 -14.90
CA GLY A 64 15.17 -9.29 -15.77
C GLY A 64 14.09 -8.23 -15.99
N ASN A 65 13.79 -7.94 -17.26
CA ASN A 65 12.82 -6.91 -17.62
C ASN A 65 11.38 -7.29 -17.26
N SER A 66 11.01 -8.57 -17.34
CA SER A 66 9.65 -9.04 -17.04
C SER A 66 9.31 -8.89 -15.55
N SER A 67 10.30 -9.07 -14.67
CA SER A 67 10.17 -8.84 -13.23
C SER A 67 9.77 -7.39 -12.94
N LYS A 68 10.46 -6.42 -13.53
CA LYS A 68 10.14 -4.99 -13.39
C LYS A 68 8.74 -4.65 -13.87
N ILE A 69 8.33 -5.21 -15.01
CA ILE A 69 6.97 -4.97 -15.53
C ILE A 69 5.93 -5.53 -14.56
N PHE A 70 6.14 -6.75 -14.05
CA PHE A 70 5.26 -7.36 -13.08
C PHE A 70 5.16 -6.54 -11.78
N GLU A 71 6.31 -6.17 -11.19
CA GLU A 71 6.38 -5.30 -10.02
C GLU A 71 5.66 -3.98 -10.25
N GLY A 72 5.89 -3.35 -11.41
CA GLY A 72 5.24 -2.11 -11.81
C GLY A 72 3.71 -2.22 -11.86
N VAL A 73 3.20 -3.28 -12.51
CA VAL A 73 1.76 -3.55 -12.61
C VAL A 73 1.13 -3.81 -11.25
N VAL A 74 1.76 -4.65 -10.42
CA VAL A 74 1.25 -4.96 -9.08
C VAL A 74 1.19 -3.69 -8.22
N MET A 75 2.21 -2.84 -8.30
CA MET A 75 2.26 -1.58 -7.55
C MET A 75 1.15 -0.61 -7.95
N ILE A 76 0.82 -0.53 -9.25
CA ILE A 76 -0.31 0.27 -9.74
C ILE A 76 -1.63 -0.31 -9.24
N ILE A 77 -1.82 -1.63 -9.35
CA ILE A 77 -3.04 -2.31 -8.86
C ILE A 77 -3.21 -2.07 -7.36
N ALA A 78 -2.15 -2.26 -6.58
CA ALA A 78 -2.17 -2.06 -5.14
C ALA A 78 -2.49 -0.60 -4.78
N SER A 79 -1.94 0.38 -5.52
CA SER A 79 -2.31 1.79 -5.37
C SER A 79 -3.80 2.06 -5.68
N ILE A 80 -4.37 1.42 -6.71
CA ILE A 80 -5.79 1.56 -7.05
C ILE A 80 -6.66 0.99 -5.92
N VAL A 81 -6.36 -0.22 -5.45
CA VAL A 81 -7.07 -0.84 -4.33
C VAL A 81 -7.02 0.06 -3.10
N LEU A 82 -5.84 0.55 -2.73
CA LEU A 82 -5.66 1.46 -1.60
C LEU A 82 -6.47 2.76 -1.77
N THR A 83 -6.46 3.33 -2.97
CA THR A 83 -7.24 4.52 -3.31
C THR A 83 -8.73 4.28 -3.13
N THR A 84 -9.25 3.15 -3.61
CA THR A 84 -10.67 2.82 -3.45
C THR A 84 -11.05 2.68 -1.98
N MET A 85 -10.17 2.12 -1.14
CA MET A 85 -10.39 2.03 0.30
C MET A 85 -10.36 3.39 0.99
N ILE A 86 -9.37 4.24 0.70
CA ILE A 86 -9.32 5.62 1.23
C ILE A 86 -10.64 6.36 0.93
N ILE A 87 -11.18 6.18 -0.28
CA ILE A 87 -12.46 6.78 -0.68
C ILE A 87 -13.64 6.16 0.07
N TRP A 88 -13.70 4.83 0.17
CA TRP A 88 -14.76 4.10 0.86
C TRP A 88 -14.86 4.49 2.34
N MET A 89 -13.71 4.60 3.00
CA MET A 89 -13.56 5.08 4.38
C MET A 89 -14.10 6.51 4.54
N ALA A 90 -13.78 7.40 3.59
CA ALA A 90 -14.26 8.77 3.60
C ALA A 90 -15.79 8.89 3.41
N GLN A 91 -16.42 7.91 2.76
CA GLN A 91 -17.87 7.90 2.49
C GLN A 91 -18.71 7.37 3.67
N ASN A 92 -18.25 6.30 4.33
CA ASN A 92 -19.09 5.53 5.23
C ASN A 92 -18.96 5.96 6.69
N LYS A 93 -19.84 6.89 7.11
CA LYS A 93 -19.91 7.33 8.52
C LYS A 93 -20.46 6.25 9.47
N ASN A 94 -21.23 5.26 8.99
CA ASN A 94 -21.95 4.28 9.82
C ASN A 94 -21.63 2.81 9.44
N ILE A 95 -20.36 2.45 9.29
CA ILE A 95 -19.91 1.06 9.01
C ILE A 95 -20.56 0.05 9.99
N SER A 96 -20.74 0.44 11.26
CA SER A 96 -21.38 -0.41 12.27
C SER A 96 -22.86 -0.69 12.00
N GLU A 97 -23.62 0.27 11.49
CA GLU A 97 -25.05 0.08 11.20
C GLU A 97 -25.25 -0.76 9.94
N ASP A 98 -24.43 -0.54 8.90
CA ASP A 98 -24.47 -1.32 7.67
C ASP A 98 -24.13 -2.79 7.93
N LEU A 99 -23.09 -3.07 8.73
CA LEU A 99 -22.72 -4.43 9.10
C LEU A 99 -23.81 -5.11 9.93
N LYS A 100 -24.41 -4.40 10.90
CA LYS A 100 -25.55 -4.91 11.68
C LYS A 100 -26.76 -5.18 10.79
N SER A 101 -27.05 -4.31 9.84
CA SER A 101 -28.15 -4.48 8.88
C SER A 101 -27.93 -5.69 7.98
N LYS A 102 -26.72 -5.86 7.44
CA LYS A 102 -26.33 -7.04 6.63
C LYS A 102 -26.38 -8.33 7.45
N ALA A 103 -25.90 -8.31 8.69
CA ALA A 103 -26.01 -9.45 9.60
C ALA A 103 -27.47 -9.78 9.88
N LYS A 104 -28.30 -8.80 10.24
CA LYS A 104 -29.74 -8.98 10.47
C LYS A 104 -30.43 -9.58 9.25
N LYS A 105 -30.17 -9.04 8.04
CA LYS A 105 -30.72 -9.57 6.79
C LYS A 105 -30.29 -11.01 6.55
N SER A 106 -29.02 -11.34 6.80
CA SER A 106 -28.48 -12.70 6.67
C SER A 106 -29.08 -13.69 7.66
N LEU A 107 -29.40 -13.25 8.88
CA LEU A 107 -30.06 -14.09 9.89
C LEU A 107 -31.55 -14.27 9.57
N SER A 108 -32.21 -13.21 9.08
CA SER A 108 -33.64 -13.25 8.73
C SER A 108 -33.95 -13.97 7.42
N SER A 109 -33.01 -14.05 6.48
CA SER A 109 -33.21 -14.68 5.17
C SER A 109 -33.10 -16.21 5.18
N GLY A 110 -32.75 -16.84 6.32
CA GLY A 110 -32.59 -18.29 6.42
C GLY A 110 -31.39 -18.84 5.63
N PHE A 111 -30.51 -17.99 5.10
CA PHE A 111 -29.32 -18.43 4.38
C PHE A 111 -28.34 -19.10 5.35
N LYS A 112 -28.27 -20.43 5.29
CA LYS A 112 -27.55 -21.30 6.24
C LYS A 112 -26.08 -20.91 6.46
N TYR A 113 -25.44 -20.26 5.48
CA TYR A 113 -24.03 -19.85 5.55
C TYR A 113 -23.80 -18.34 5.51
N GLY A 114 -24.84 -17.52 5.71
CA GLY A 114 -24.69 -16.08 5.47
C GLY A 114 -23.75 -15.37 6.44
N ILE A 115 -23.74 -15.78 7.70
CA ILE A 115 -22.77 -15.27 8.68
C ILE A 115 -21.35 -15.71 8.35
N PHE A 116 -21.18 -16.97 7.92
CA PHE A 116 -19.90 -17.48 7.43
C PHE A 116 -19.39 -16.64 6.26
N THR A 117 -20.20 -16.47 5.20
CA THR A 117 -19.82 -15.70 4.01
C THR A 117 -19.51 -14.25 4.35
N LEU A 118 -20.32 -13.62 5.20
CA LEU A 118 -20.12 -12.23 5.61
C LEU A 118 -18.77 -12.04 6.34
N ALA A 119 -18.47 -12.93 7.28
CA ALA A 119 -17.22 -12.89 8.04
C ALA A 119 -16.02 -13.22 7.16
N PHE A 120 -16.16 -14.26 6.33
CA PHE A 120 -15.13 -14.72 5.40
C PHE A 120 -14.75 -13.61 4.42
N VAL A 121 -15.72 -13.04 3.70
CA VAL A 121 -15.44 -12.00 2.69
C VAL A 121 -14.82 -10.76 3.32
N ALA A 122 -15.27 -10.37 4.52
CA ALA A 122 -14.71 -9.22 5.21
C ALA A 122 -13.24 -9.43 5.59
N VAL A 123 -12.90 -10.54 6.27
CA VAL A 123 -11.52 -10.83 6.67
C VAL A 123 -10.63 -11.14 5.47
N PHE A 124 -11.16 -11.86 4.47
CA PHE A 124 -10.44 -12.21 3.26
C PHE A 124 -10.02 -10.97 2.48
N ARG A 125 -10.91 -9.98 2.36
CA ARG A 125 -10.60 -8.70 1.72
C ARG A 125 -9.43 -8.00 2.42
N GLU A 126 -9.47 -7.87 3.75
CA GLU A 126 -8.36 -7.28 4.49
C GLU A 126 -7.06 -8.10 4.33
N GLY A 127 -7.17 -9.43 4.26
CA GLY A 127 -6.04 -10.32 3.99
C GLY A 127 -5.39 -10.09 2.62
N VAL A 128 -6.19 -9.95 1.56
CA VAL A 128 -5.70 -9.64 0.20
C VAL A 128 -5.00 -8.29 0.16
N GLU A 129 -5.54 -7.28 0.86
CA GLU A 129 -4.93 -5.96 0.97
C GLU A 129 -3.58 -6.02 1.67
N ILE A 130 -3.47 -6.74 2.80
CA ILE A 130 -2.20 -6.95 3.50
C ILE A 130 -1.16 -7.60 2.57
N ILE A 131 -1.55 -8.62 1.78
CA ILE A 131 -0.63 -9.30 0.85
C ILE A 131 -0.09 -8.32 -0.19
N LEU A 132 -0.98 -7.54 -0.84
CA LEU A 132 -0.60 -6.57 -1.86
C LEU A 132 0.29 -5.45 -1.29
N PHE A 133 -0.03 -4.93 -0.11
CA PHE A 133 0.73 -3.85 0.51
C PHE A 133 2.07 -4.31 1.07
N LEU A 134 2.14 -5.50 1.66
CA LEU A 134 3.41 -6.06 2.12
C LEU A 134 4.34 -6.35 0.96
N TYR A 135 3.81 -6.91 -0.14
CA TYR A 135 4.62 -7.13 -1.33
C TYR A 135 5.13 -5.82 -1.93
N ALA A 136 4.28 -4.79 -2.00
CA ALA A 136 4.67 -3.47 -2.47
C ALA A 136 5.82 -2.86 -1.66
N ILE A 137 5.79 -3.02 -0.33
CA ILE A 137 6.86 -2.59 0.55
C ILE A 137 8.10 -3.48 0.38
N ALA A 138 7.92 -4.78 0.20
CA ALA A 138 9.01 -5.74 -0.01
C ALA A 138 9.89 -5.38 -1.19
N ILE A 139 9.26 -5.03 -2.32
CA ILE A 139 9.97 -4.69 -3.55
C ILE A 139 10.77 -3.39 -3.36
N LYS A 140 10.18 -2.40 -2.67
CA LYS A 140 10.75 -1.05 -2.56
C LYS A 140 11.91 -0.97 -1.56
N ASP A 141 11.69 -1.47 -0.35
CA ASP A 141 12.57 -1.24 0.80
C ASP A 141 12.96 -2.55 1.53
N GLY A 142 12.42 -3.70 1.13
CA GLY A 142 12.52 -4.97 1.85
C GLY A 142 11.55 -5.06 3.04
N ILE A 143 10.97 -6.24 3.29
CA ILE A 143 10.08 -6.42 4.46
C ILE A 143 10.91 -6.54 5.73
N SER A 144 10.57 -5.73 6.73
CA SER A 144 11.00 -5.98 8.10
C SER A 144 9.91 -6.77 8.85
N PHE A 145 10.28 -7.94 9.38
CA PHE A 145 9.33 -8.79 10.13
C PHE A 145 8.84 -8.11 11.42
N PHE A 146 9.73 -7.44 12.15
CA PHE A 146 9.40 -6.85 13.46
C PHE A 146 8.31 -5.77 13.41
N PRO A 147 8.39 -4.73 12.55
CA PRO A 147 7.34 -3.71 12.48
C PRO A 147 5.98 -4.28 12.05
N SER A 148 5.99 -5.26 11.15
CA SER A 148 4.79 -5.97 10.70
C SER A 148 4.10 -6.70 11.85
N LEU A 149 4.88 -7.47 12.63
CA LEU A 149 4.37 -8.21 13.78
C LEU A 149 3.82 -7.28 14.87
N ILE A 150 4.56 -6.20 15.17
CA ILE A 150 4.13 -5.18 16.15
C ILE A 150 2.80 -4.54 15.71
N GLY A 151 2.69 -4.18 14.44
CA GLY A 151 1.45 -3.64 13.86
C GLY A 151 0.27 -4.58 14.07
N ALA A 152 0.43 -5.86 13.74
CA ALA A 152 -0.62 -6.87 13.90
C ALA A 152 -1.06 -7.02 15.37
N ILE A 153 -0.10 -7.14 16.30
CA ILE A 153 -0.38 -7.28 17.73
C ILE A 153 -1.13 -6.06 18.26
N LEU A 154 -0.66 -4.85 17.94
CA LEU A 154 -1.33 -3.61 18.35
C LEU A 154 -2.75 -3.55 17.80
N GLY A 155 -2.99 -4.01 16.56
CA GLY A 155 -4.30 -3.98 15.93
C GLY A 155 -5.30 -4.89 16.64
N LEU A 156 -4.85 -6.11 16.98
CA LEU A 156 -5.64 -7.07 17.78
C LEU A 156 -5.92 -6.53 19.18
N LEU A 157 -4.91 -5.95 19.86
CA LEU A 157 -5.07 -5.38 21.20
C LEU A 157 -6.05 -4.20 21.19
N ALA A 158 -5.97 -3.32 20.19
CA ALA A 158 -6.90 -2.22 20.03
C ALA A 158 -8.33 -2.72 19.75
N GLY A 159 -8.49 -3.74 18.91
CA GLY A 159 -9.78 -4.40 18.70
C GLY A 159 -10.36 -4.98 20.00
N TYR A 160 -9.54 -5.72 20.75
CA TYR A 160 -9.91 -6.28 22.05
C TYR A 160 -10.34 -5.21 23.05
N ALA A 161 -9.56 -4.14 23.19
CA ALA A 161 -9.85 -2.98 24.04
C ALA A 161 -11.23 -2.34 23.72
N ILE A 162 -11.58 -2.24 22.45
CA ILE A 162 -12.84 -1.63 22.02
C ILE A 162 -14.06 -2.50 22.39
N PHE A 163 -14.03 -3.81 22.11
CA PHE A 163 -15.20 -4.67 22.31
C PHE A 163 -15.29 -5.34 23.67
N VAL A 164 -14.15 -5.65 24.29
CA VAL A 164 -14.12 -6.36 25.57
C VAL A 164 -14.02 -5.39 26.73
N GLN A 165 -13.17 -4.37 26.65
CA GLN A 165 -13.05 -3.34 27.69
C GLN A 165 -14.01 -2.16 27.49
N GLY A 166 -14.73 -2.10 26.36
CA GLY A 166 -15.71 -1.05 26.08
C GLY A 166 -15.09 0.32 25.86
N ILE A 167 -13.80 0.40 25.52
CA ILE A 167 -13.09 1.66 25.31
C ILE A 167 -13.69 2.38 24.09
N LYS A 168 -14.24 3.57 24.32
CA LYS A 168 -14.80 4.42 23.27
C LYS A 168 -13.67 5.16 22.55
N ILE A 169 -13.08 4.50 21.56
CA ILE A 169 -12.11 5.15 20.67
C ILE A 169 -12.87 6.01 19.65
N PRO A 170 -12.47 7.28 19.42
CA PRO A 170 -13.03 8.09 18.34
C PRO A 170 -12.51 7.57 16.99
N LEU A 171 -13.04 6.43 16.53
CA LEU A 171 -12.65 5.72 15.30
C LEU A 171 -12.58 6.67 14.11
N LYS A 172 -13.52 7.62 14.02
CA LYS A 172 -13.52 8.64 12.98
C LYS A 172 -12.25 9.50 12.95
N LYS A 173 -11.75 9.95 14.11
CA LYS A 173 -10.53 10.76 14.18
C LYS A 173 -9.31 9.89 13.82
N PHE A 174 -9.27 8.68 14.37
CA PHE A 174 -8.22 7.71 14.09
C PHE A 174 -8.10 7.44 12.59
N PHE A 175 -9.20 7.02 11.95
CA PHE A 175 -9.22 6.70 10.53
C PHE A 175 -8.97 7.90 9.63
N ASN A 176 -9.41 9.11 10.01
CA ASN A 176 -9.09 10.31 9.23
C ASN A 176 -7.59 10.62 9.25
N VAL A 177 -6.93 10.50 10.41
CA VAL A 177 -5.49 10.74 10.53
C VAL A 177 -4.73 9.70 9.73
N THR A 178 -5.05 8.41 9.88
CA THR A 178 -4.38 7.35 9.12
C THR A 178 -4.64 7.44 7.61
N SER A 179 -5.83 7.86 7.18
CA SER A 179 -6.14 8.07 5.76
C SER A 179 -5.23 9.09 5.08
N VAL A 180 -4.83 10.15 5.79
CA VAL A 180 -3.89 11.15 5.24
C VAL A 180 -2.54 10.51 4.93
N PHE A 181 -2.03 9.67 5.84
CA PHE A 181 -0.80 8.91 5.59
C PHE A 181 -0.95 7.95 4.41
N LEU A 182 -2.11 7.29 4.29
CA LEU A 182 -2.36 6.37 3.17
C LEU A 182 -2.39 7.07 1.81
N VAL A 183 -2.79 8.34 1.73
CA VAL A 183 -2.70 9.10 0.47
C VAL A 183 -1.27 9.19 -0.02
N PHE A 184 -0.31 9.43 0.88
CA PHE A 184 1.11 9.46 0.53
C PHE A 184 1.64 8.08 0.14
N VAL A 185 1.23 7.04 0.87
CA VAL A 185 1.60 5.64 0.54
C VAL A 185 1.07 5.26 -0.84
N ALA A 186 -0.21 5.51 -1.14
CA ALA A 186 -0.82 5.25 -2.44
C ALA A 186 -0.10 6.00 -3.56
N ALA A 187 0.15 7.30 -3.38
CA ALA A 187 0.90 8.10 -4.36
C ALA A 187 2.32 7.56 -4.58
N GLY A 188 3.00 7.16 -3.50
CA GLY A 188 4.32 6.53 -3.56
C GLY A 188 4.31 5.20 -4.29
N MET A 189 3.29 4.35 -4.06
CA MET A 189 3.12 3.08 -4.76
C MET A 189 2.85 3.28 -6.24
N LEU A 190 2.01 4.25 -6.61
CA LEU A 190 1.76 4.57 -8.02
C LEU A 190 3.02 5.05 -8.72
N THR A 191 3.75 5.96 -8.05
CA THR A 191 5.01 6.52 -8.58
C THR A 191 6.06 5.43 -8.78
N TYR A 192 6.21 4.53 -7.80
CA TYR A 192 7.12 3.39 -7.93
C TYR A 192 6.67 2.41 -9.01
N GLY A 193 5.36 2.18 -9.16
CA GLY A 193 4.83 1.37 -10.25
C GLY A 193 5.22 1.92 -11.62
N VAL A 194 5.11 3.24 -11.79
CA VAL A 194 5.54 3.94 -13.00
C VAL A 194 7.06 3.88 -13.17
N HIS A 195 7.86 4.01 -12.10
CA HIS A 195 9.31 3.84 -12.12
C HIS A 195 9.74 2.47 -12.67
N GLU A 196 9.07 1.41 -12.23
CA GLU A 196 9.38 0.05 -12.67
C GLU A 196 8.92 -0.19 -14.12
N LEU A 197 7.82 0.42 -14.56
CA LEU A 197 7.44 0.40 -15.97
C LEU A 197 8.41 1.18 -16.88
N GLU A 198 8.98 2.30 -16.40
CA GLU A 198 10.09 3.00 -17.08
C GLU A 198 11.35 2.10 -17.12
N SER A 199 11.67 1.46 -16.00
CA SER A 199 12.84 0.59 -15.87
C SER A 199 12.72 -0.72 -16.66
N GLY A 200 11.50 -1.22 -16.86
CA GLY A 200 11.13 -2.34 -17.72
C GLY A 200 11.10 -1.98 -19.21
N GLY A 201 11.07 -0.69 -19.56
CA GLY A 201 11.04 -0.21 -20.94
C GLY A 201 9.64 -0.14 -21.57
N VAL A 202 8.59 -0.23 -20.76
CA VAL A 202 7.20 -0.04 -21.19
C VAL A 202 6.89 1.44 -21.36
N ILE A 203 7.41 2.28 -20.45
CA ILE A 203 7.28 3.74 -20.51
C ILE A 203 8.65 4.31 -20.92
N PRO A 204 8.72 5.20 -21.93
CA PRO A 204 9.97 5.83 -22.31
C PRO A 204 10.37 6.90 -21.29
N TYR A 205 11.67 7.04 -21.06
CA TYR A 205 12.23 8.11 -20.25
C TYR A 205 12.04 9.48 -20.92
N TYR A 206 11.51 10.46 -20.19
CA TYR A 206 11.38 11.86 -20.63
C TYR A 206 12.28 12.80 -19.83
N GLY A 207 12.67 13.93 -20.43
CA GLY A 207 13.30 15.06 -19.74
C GLY A 207 14.74 15.38 -20.20
N GLY A 208 15.50 14.39 -20.66
CA GLY A 208 16.89 14.59 -21.08
C GLY A 208 17.23 13.93 -22.42
N ASN A 209 18.37 14.34 -22.98
CA ASN A 209 18.85 13.86 -24.28
C ASN A 209 20.09 13.00 -24.11
N ILE A 210 20.25 12.01 -24.98
CA ILE A 210 21.50 11.28 -25.11
C ILE A 210 22.12 11.59 -26.47
N LYS A 211 23.43 11.82 -26.49
CA LYS A 211 24.24 11.87 -27.71
C LYS A 211 25.12 10.64 -27.74
N VAL A 212 25.03 9.86 -28.80
CA VAL A 212 25.86 8.67 -28.99
C VAL A 212 27.05 9.07 -29.85
N GLU A 213 28.25 8.96 -29.31
CA GLU A 213 29.53 9.17 -29.99
C GLU A 213 30.19 7.80 -30.25
N GLU A 214 31.25 7.76 -31.07
CA GLU A 214 31.88 6.50 -31.51
C GLU A 214 32.40 5.63 -30.34
N SER A 215 32.76 6.24 -29.20
CA SER A 215 33.35 5.54 -28.05
C SER A 215 32.54 5.66 -26.75
N SER A 216 31.57 6.57 -26.67
CA SER A 216 30.81 6.82 -25.44
C SER A 216 29.41 7.41 -25.69
N ILE A 217 28.55 7.33 -24.68
CA ILE A 217 27.22 7.95 -24.66
C ILE A 217 27.26 9.13 -23.71
N THR A 218 27.06 10.33 -24.23
CA THR A 218 26.96 11.55 -23.42
C THR A 218 25.48 11.81 -23.10
N ALA A 219 25.11 11.61 -21.84
CA ALA A 219 23.77 11.92 -21.32
C ALA A 219 23.72 13.38 -20.86
N ILE A 220 22.68 14.11 -21.24
CA ILE A 220 22.50 15.54 -20.92
C ILE A 220 21.13 15.72 -20.24
N ARG A 221 21.13 16.23 -19.01
CA ARG A 221 19.91 16.57 -18.24
C ARG A 221 19.30 17.89 -18.72
N SER A 222 18.04 18.15 -18.35
CA SER A 222 17.32 19.39 -18.71
C SER A 222 17.98 20.66 -18.16
N ASN A 223 18.76 20.55 -17.08
CA ASN A 223 19.51 21.64 -16.47
C ASN A 223 20.89 21.89 -17.11
N GLY A 224 21.24 21.16 -18.18
CA GLY A 224 22.51 21.27 -18.89
C GLY A 224 23.66 20.43 -18.32
N SER A 225 23.47 19.72 -17.19
CA SER A 225 24.50 18.82 -16.66
C SER A 225 24.69 17.61 -17.57
N SER A 226 25.94 17.25 -17.86
CA SER A 226 26.28 16.10 -18.71
C SER A 226 27.11 15.04 -18.00
N LYS A 227 26.91 13.77 -18.37
CA LYS A 227 27.71 12.63 -17.88
C LYS A 227 27.91 11.61 -18.99
N SER A 228 29.14 11.13 -19.14
CA SER A 228 29.48 10.10 -20.13
C SER A 228 29.30 8.69 -19.56
N PHE A 229 28.82 7.79 -20.41
CA PHE A 229 28.57 6.39 -20.13
C PHE A 229 29.18 5.53 -21.23
N ASN A 230 29.47 4.26 -20.92
CA ASN A 230 29.91 3.30 -21.93
C ASN A 230 28.76 2.95 -22.90
N LEU A 231 29.09 2.54 -24.13
CA LEU A 231 28.12 2.19 -25.17
C LEU A 231 27.12 1.10 -24.74
N ASN A 232 27.53 0.17 -23.87
CA ASN A 232 26.66 -0.87 -23.32
C ASN A 232 25.69 -0.39 -22.22
N GLN A 233 25.73 0.90 -21.86
CA GLN A 233 24.95 1.48 -20.76
C GLN A 233 23.88 2.47 -21.21
N GLU A 234 23.37 2.34 -22.43
CA GLU A 234 22.36 3.27 -22.99
C GLU A 234 21.14 3.45 -22.06
N LYS A 235 20.59 2.36 -21.50
CA LYS A 235 19.45 2.45 -20.55
C LYS A 235 19.80 3.28 -19.31
N LYS A 236 21.02 3.14 -18.78
CA LYS A 236 21.49 3.90 -17.61
C LYS A 236 21.70 5.37 -17.97
N ALA A 237 22.23 5.65 -19.16
CA ALA A 237 22.40 6.99 -19.68
C ALA A 237 21.05 7.72 -19.83
N ARG A 238 20.05 7.07 -20.45
CA ARG A 238 18.68 7.59 -20.58
C ARG A 238 18.03 7.84 -19.21
N LYS A 239 18.12 6.88 -18.29
CA LYS A 239 17.59 7.03 -16.91
C LYS A 239 18.28 8.15 -16.12
N TRP A 240 19.56 8.39 -16.37
CA TRP A 240 20.27 9.48 -15.70
C TRP A 240 19.89 10.86 -16.27
N ALA A 241 19.69 10.93 -17.59
CA ALA A 241 19.29 12.15 -18.29
C ALA A 241 17.84 12.58 -17.96
N SER A 242 16.94 11.63 -17.70
CA SER A 242 15.54 11.92 -17.36
C SER A 242 15.32 12.52 -15.98
N ARG A 243 16.34 12.50 -15.12
CA ARG A 243 16.26 13.03 -13.76
C ARG A 243 16.19 14.55 -13.77
N ILE A 244 15.19 15.08 -13.08
CA ILE A 244 14.96 16.53 -13.00
C ILE A 244 15.88 17.22 -12.00
N TRP A 245 16.29 16.50 -10.95
CA TRP A 245 17.31 16.92 -9.99
C TRP A 245 18.03 15.71 -9.41
N ASP A 246 19.08 15.98 -8.63
CA ASP A 246 19.81 14.98 -7.87
C ASP A 246 20.34 15.66 -6.61
N ILE A 247 19.59 15.54 -5.51
CA ILE A 247 19.91 16.14 -4.20
C ILE A 247 20.50 15.10 -3.24
N ASN A 248 20.73 13.87 -3.71
CA ASN A 248 21.32 12.83 -2.89
C ASN A 248 22.78 13.19 -2.56
N PRO A 249 23.17 13.23 -1.26
CA PRO A 249 24.56 13.44 -0.89
C PRO A 249 25.43 12.28 -1.39
N SER A 250 26.71 12.53 -1.65
CA SER A 250 27.67 11.48 -2.00
C SER A 250 27.76 10.43 -0.88
N LYS A 251 28.00 9.17 -1.25
CA LYS A 251 28.22 8.10 -0.27
C LYS A 251 29.37 8.44 0.67
N ASN A 252 29.29 7.95 1.91
CA ASN A 252 30.38 8.03 2.87
C ASN A 252 31.58 7.21 2.37
N GLU A 253 32.77 7.47 2.93
CA GLU A 253 34.00 6.73 2.58
C GLU A 253 33.85 5.21 2.80
N ASP A 254 33.08 4.81 3.81
CA ASP A 254 32.75 3.42 4.12
C ASP A 254 31.72 2.78 3.16
N GLY A 255 31.27 3.52 2.13
CA GLY A 255 30.25 3.08 1.16
C GLY A 255 28.80 3.14 1.68
N SER A 256 28.60 3.53 2.94
CA SER A 256 27.28 3.71 3.55
C SER A 256 26.56 4.96 3.02
N TYR A 257 25.23 4.96 3.11
CA TYR A 257 24.39 6.08 2.67
C TYR A 257 24.26 7.13 3.78
N PRO A 258 24.55 8.41 3.53
CA PRO A 258 24.33 9.49 4.49
C PRO A 258 22.87 9.61 4.90
N LEU A 259 22.60 10.22 6.05
CA LEU A 259 21.25 10.28 6.66
C LEU A 259 20.15 10.73 5.69
N PHE A 260 20.37 11.81 4.93
CA PHE A 260 19.37 12.40 4.02
C PHE A 260 19.37 11.81 2.60
N HIS A 261 20.26 10.86 2.31
CA HIS A 261 20.20 10.10 1.06
C HIS A 261 18.88 9.32 1.03
N ASP A 262 18.29 9.13 -0.14
CA ASP A 262 17.05 8.36 -0.31
C ASP A 262 17.12 6.90 0.21
N LYS A 263 18.33 6.37 0.41
CA LYS A 263 18.65 5.06 1.00
C LYS A 263 19.29 5.16 2.40
N GLY A 264 19.44 6.38 2.91
CA GLY A 264 19.89 6.66 4.27
C GLY A 264 18.75 6.50 5.27
N ALA A 265 19.07 6.57 6.56
CA ALA A 265 18.08 6.35 7.62
C ALA A 265 16.93 7.37 7.59
N ILE A 266 17.22 8.67 7.42
CA ILE A 266 16.22 9.74 7.41
C ILE A 266 15.53 9.80 6.04
N GLY A 267 16.31 9.82 4.95
CA GLY A 267 15.75 9.88 3.60
C GLY A 267 14.89 8.66 3.26
N GLY A 268 15.30 7.45 3.68
CA GLY A 268 14.49 6.23 3.56
C GLY A 268 13.19 6.31 4.37
N LEU A 269 13.23 6.92 5.56
CA LEU A 269 12.04 7.20 6.35
C LEU A 269 11.06 8.12 5.59
N PHE A 270 11.54 9.26 5.10
CA PHE A 270 10.72 10.19 4.31
C PHE A 270 10.23 9.56 2.99
N LYS A 271 11.05 8.70 2.38
CA LYS A 271 10.69 7.95 1.16
C LYS A 271 9.57 6.96 1.42
N GLY A 272 9.59 6.29 2.57
CA GLY A 272 8.54 5.37 3.00
C GLY A 272 7.22 6.07 3.35
N PHE A 273 7.28 7.20 4.09
CA PHE A 273 6.07 7.88 4.58
C PHE A 273 5.46 8.87 3.61
N PHE A 274 6.29 9.62 2.89
CA PHE A 274 5.86 10.76 2.07
C PHE A 274 6.19 10.58 0.60
N GLY A 275 6.91 9.52 0.21
CA GLY A 275 7.36 9.33 -1.17
C GLY A 275 8.50 10.26 -1.57
N TYR A 276 9.33 10.70 -0.62
CA TYR A 276 10.55 11.45 -0.91
C TYR A 276 11.43 10.73 -1.95
N ASN A 277 11.84 11.46 -2.98
CA ASN A 277 12.73 10.97 -4.02
C ASN A 277 13.82 12.02 -4.27
N GLY A 278 15.07 11.63 -4.03
CA GLY A 278 16.24 12.51 -4.16
C GLY A 278 16.68 12.72 -5.61
N ASP A 279 16.27 11.85 -6.53
CA ASP A 279 16.66 11.87 -7.94
C ASP A 279 15.54 11.38 -8.89
N PRO A 280 14.32 11.95 -8.83
CA PRO A 280 13.17 11.48 -9.61
C PRO A 280 13.33 11.79 -11.10
N SER A 281 12.75 10.93 -11.93
CA SER A 281 12.42 11.22 -13.33
C SER A 281 11.31 12.26 -13.41
N LEU A 282 11.19 12.93 -14.56
CA LEU A 282 10.09 13.85 -14.82
C LEU A 282 8.73 13.17 -14.63
N ILE A 283 8.58 11.93 -15.12
CA ILE A 283 7.33 11.18 -15.03
C ILE A 283 7.02 10.82 -13.59
N GLU A 284 8.02 10.37 -12.82
CA GLU A 284 7.85 10.05 -11.40
C GLU A 284 7.33 11.26 -10.62
N PHE A 285 7.97 12.42 -10.81
CA PHE A 285 7.59 13.64 -10.11
C PHE A 285 6.16 14.10 -10.46
N VAL A 286 5.83 14.12 -11.75
CA VAL A 286 4.49 14.49 -12.22
C VAL A 286 3.44 13.50 -11.72
N THR A 287 3.73 12.20 -11.76
CA THR A 287 2.85 11.14 -11.26
C THR A 287 2.56 11.33 -9.77
N TRP A 288 3.59 11.58 -8.97
CA TRP A 288 3.45 11.79 -7.54
C TRP A 288 2.58 13.02 -7.22
N ILE A 289 2.84 14.16 -7.88
CA ILE A 289 2.05 15.39 -7.70
C ILE A 289 0.58 15.16 -8.07
N ILE A 290 0.32 14.62 -9.26
CA ILE A 290 -1.04 14.37 -9.74
C ILE A 290 -1.76 13.41 -8.79
N SER A 291 -1.08 12.37 -8.31
CA SER A 291 -1.65 11.41 -7.36
C SER A 291 -2.07 12.08 -6.06
N ILE A 292 -1.18 12.87 -5.44
CA ILE A 292 -1.49 13.54 -4.18
C ILE A 292 -2.62 14.55 -4.34
N ILE A 293 -2.57 15.38 -5.39
CA ILE A 293 -3.62 16.39 -5.64
C ILE A 293 -4.96 15.70 -5.92
N GLY A 294 -4.96 14.69 -6.79
CA GLY A 294 -6.15 13.93 -7.16
C GLY A 294 -6.78 13.21 -5.97
N LEU A 295 -5.98 12.50 -5.18
CA LEU A 295 -6.44 11.79 -3.99
C LEU A 295 -6.94 12.74 -2.91
N ASN A 296 -6.24 13.84 -2.65
CA ASN A 296 -6.67 14.83 -1.67
C ASN A 296 -7.97 15.52 -2.12
N TYR A 297 -8.12 15.82 -3.42
CA TYR A 297 -9.35 16.34 -3.98
C TYR A 297 -10.51 15.36 -3.84
N LEU A 298 -10.31 14.09 -4.19
CA LEU A 298 -11.32 13.03 -4.03
C LEU A 298 -11.72 12.86 -2.56
N TYR A 299 -10.74 12.76 -1.66
CA TYR A 299 -10.96 12.63 -0.22
C TYR A 299 -11.79 13.80 0.33
N LYS A 300 -11.42 15.05 0.01
CA LYS A 300 -12.15 16.25 0.45
C LYS A 300 -13.55 16.35 -0.15
N ARG A 301 -13.70 16.13 -1.46
CA ARG A 301 -14.98 16.26 -2.16
C ARG A 301 -16.00 15.25 -1.63
N ILE A 302 -15.55 14.04 -1.38
CA ILE A 302 -16.39 12.94 -0.93
C ILE A 302 -16.68 13.07 0.57
N GLY A 303 -15.71 13.48 1.37
CA GLY A 303 -15.90 13.77 2.80
C GLY A 303 -16.84 14.95 3.07
N LYS A 304 -16.91 15.95 2.17
CA LYS A 304 -17.82 17.10 2.29
C LYS A 304 -19.24 16.85 1.80
N ARG A 305 -19.50 15.82 0.97
CA ARG A 305 -20.80 15.62 0.29
C ARG A 305 -21.98 15.21 1.19
N LYS A 306 -21.79 15.12 2.52
CA LYS A 306 -22.86 14.85 3.49
C LYS A 306 -22.58 15.55 4.83
N ILE A 307 -22.46 16.87 4.81
CA ILE A 307 -22.76 17.70 5.99
C ILE A 307 -24.16 18.24 5.78
#